data_AF-A0A9X5UIS8-F1
#
_entry.id   AF-A0A9X5UIS8-F1
#
_cell.length_a   1.000
_cell.length_b   1.000
_cell.length_c   1.000
_cell.angle_alpha   90.00
_cell.angle_beta   90.00
_cell.angle_gamma   90.00
#
_symmetry.space_group_name_H-M   'P 1'
#
loop_
_entity.id
_entity.type
_entity.pdbx_description
1 polymer ?
#
loop_
_entity_poly.entity_id
_entity_poly.type
_entity_poly.pdbx_seq_one_letter_code
_entity_poly.pdbx_strand_id
1 'polypeptide(L)'
;MVEQALGSHRRRAIRATSRLGQQLDQGRNVDALTALLQVVAAGGPASTEAYRKLDTACADPAFLDRLARHWVTSRRIPDDHSVTILRLLLGPAQLTMHTPSIRLIKCLDSWGGVDRGRADGLVFGGRRAPLWVKENVARKVCRHSWWSPPVDASVLEDLQAALSATDHPDLLTAMAREWADSQEATGLADAILANPHIPAEPRDDIILAVLRDRMDLVDRSRAQTVDMLLDLTANRNRELAARCSAMLRGLAPGAARDRLCHLALRRGDARRIVDEQGWYPDAERDRLVFFLLTGGLDRVIEMDPGGQRLLAAYHSLPFEMRTMIGDRIAYLLLSADGDRFAEVDPDGELFLTARSTFRFAKRPTLDRIVALFLAGELTRVTRVDPGGELLRAAYVGADTGQRRRIREAVRDLIRQTGEYSSTDGGDRAAVDRLRADVARRFIQDSAAPRPRRPSARDDDREMPNDAWFDSWVSNDPDFGDPDLDGGFGHHDRPDQHGGSGHHDGSDFGDLDRGGPD
;
A
#
# COMPACT_ATOMS: atom_id res chain seq x y z
N MET A 1 -23.16 -40.05 37.32
CA MET A 1 -23.03 -38.74 38.00
C MET A 1 -22.63 -37.61 37.05
N VAL A 2 -21.60 -37.79 36.20
CA VAL A 2 -21.17 -36.77 35.21
C VAL A 2 -22.30 -36.37 34.26
N GLU A 3 -23.06 -37.32 33.70
CA GLU A 3 -24.21 -37.02 32.82
C GLU A 3 -25.34 -36.24 33.53
N GLN A 4 -25.59 -36.54 34.81
CA GLN A 4 -26.60 -35.80 35.59
C GLN A 4 -26.14 -34.36 35.89
N ALA A 5 -24.85 -34.17 36.19
CA ALA A 5 -24.27 -32.84 36.36
C ALA A 5 -24.32 -32.04 35.05
N LEU A 6 -23.89 -32.63 33.92
CA LEU A 6 -23.97 -32.03 32.59
C LEU A 6 -25.42 -31.67 32.21
N GLY A 7 -26.38 -32.55 32.51
CA GLY A 7 -27.80 -32.28 32.30
C GLY A 7 -28.37 -31.15 33.17
N SER A 8 -27.85 -30.96 34.38
CA SER A 8 -28.21 -29.83 35.25
C SER A 8 -27.68 -28.50 34.72
N HIS A 9 -26.41 -28.45 34.33
CA HIS A 9 -25.79 -27.25 33.74
C HIS A 9 -26.46 -26.85 32.41
N ARG A 10 -26.73 -27.82 31.52
CA ARG A 10 -27.47 -27.59 30.27
C ARG A 10 -28.83 -26.96 30.52
N ARG A 11 -29.60 -27.46 31.50
CA ARG A 11 -30.92 -26.92 31.85
C ARG A 11 -30.84 -25.51 32.44
N ARG A 12 -29.81 -25.20 33.24
CA ARG A 12 -29.59 -23.83 33.76
C ARG A 12 -29.25 -22.85 32.64
N ALA A 13 -28.36 -23.23 31.73
CA ALA A 13 -27.99 -22.39 30.59
C ALA A 13 -29.21 -22.07 29.71
N ILE A 14 -30.01 -23.07 29.34
CA ILE A 14 -31.24 -22.88 28.55
C ILE A 14 -32.25 -21.95 29.27
N ARG A 15 -32.42 -22.09 30.59
CA ARG A 15 -33.30 -21.19 31.36
C ARG A 15 -32.78 -19.76 31.40
N ALA A 16 -31.47 -19.56 31.53
CA ALA A 16 -30.85 -18.24 31.49
C ALA A 16 -31.04 -17.58 30.12
N THR A 17 -30.79 -18.31 29.05
CA THR A 17 -31.06 -17.89 27.66
C THR A 17 -32.53 -17.53 27.46
N SER A 18 -33.45 -18.32 28.01
CA SER A 18 -34.90 -18.04 27.92
C SER A 18 -35.27 -16.73 28.61
N ARG A 19 -34.66 -16.42 29.77
CA ARG A 19 -34.87 -15.15 30.48
C ARG A 19 -34.31 -13.96 29.69
N LEU A 20 -33.14 -14.11 29.08
CA LEU A 20 -32.59 -13.09 28.17
C LEU A 20 -33.52 -12.87 26.97
N GLY A 21 -34.09 -13.93 26.39
CA GLY A 21 -35.12 -13.82 25.36
C GLY A 21 -36.35 -13.06 25.83
N GLN A 22 -36.85 -13.32 27.04
CA GLN A 22 -37.98 -12.57 27.60
C GLN A 22 -37.66 -11.08 27.81
N GLN A 23 -36.42 -10.75 28.22
CA GLN A 23 -35.97 -9.36 28.32
C GLN A 23 -35.85 -8.67 26.95
N LEU A 24 -35.47 -9.43 25.92
CA LEU A 24 -35.45 -8.97 24.53
C LEU A 24 -36.85 -8.61 24.05
N ASP A 25 -37.83 -9.48 24.31
CA ASP A 25 -39.25 -9.30 23.93
C ASP A 25 -39.87 -8.05 24.58
N GLN A 26 -39.41 -7.67 25.77
CA GLN A 26 -39.84 -6.45 26.45
C GLN A 26 -39.27 -5.16 25.83
N GLY A 27 -38.40 -5.28 24.81
CA GLY A 27 -37.91 -4.16 24.00
C GLY A 27 -36.89 -3.24 24.67
N ARG A 28 -36.33 -3.62 25.83
CA ARG A 28 -35.61 -2.69 26.72
C ARG A 28 -34.10 -2.90 26.87
N ASN A 29 -33.50 -3.96 26.31
CA ASN A 29 -32.14 -4.30 26.72
C ASN A 29 -31.20 -4.68 25.56
N VAL A 30 -30.31 -3.75 25.17
CA VAL A 30 -29.20 -3.98 24.23
C VAL A 30 -28.19 -4.99 24.81
N ASP A 31 -28.06 -5.06 26.14
CA ASP A 31 -27.20 -6.03 26.81
C ASP A 31 -27.79 -7.44 26.67
N ALA A 32 -29.11 -7.59 26.64
CA ALA A 32 -29.75 -8.89 26.37
C ALA A 32 -29.49 -9.36 24.94
N LEU A 33 -29.51 -8.46 23.95
CA LEU A 33 -29.10 -8.77 22.58
C LEU A 33 -27.64 -9.22 22.54
N THR A 34 -26.74 -8.45 23.15
CA THR A 34 -25.30 -8.74 23.18
C THR A 34 -25.02 -10.08 23.86
N ALA A 35 -25.67 -10.35 24.99
CA ALA A 35 -25.55 -11.61 25.72
C ALA A 35 -26.08 -12.80 24.91
N LEU A 36 -27.19 -12.64 24.20
CA LEU A 36 -27.70 -13.69 23.31
C LEU A 36 -26.75 -13.97 22.14
N LEU A 37 -26.15 -12.95 21.53
CA LEU A 37 -25.14 -13.13 20.48
C LEU A 37 -23.90 -13.87 21.00
N GLN A 38 -23.45 -13.55 22.22
CA GLN A 38 -22.35 -14.27 22.87
C GLN A 38 -22.70 -15.74 23.13
N VAL A 39 -23.92 -16.04 23.58
CA VAL A 39 -24.39 -17.42 23.77
C VAL A 39 -24.46 -18.18 22.45
N VAL A 40 -24.84 -17.52 21.35
CA VAL A 40 -24.82 -18.15 20.02
C VAL A 40 -23.38 -18.47 19.59
N ALA A 41 -22.48 -17.50 19.68
CA ALA A 41 -21.07 -17.65 19.31
C ALA A 41 -20.35 -18.74 20.12
N ALA A 42 -20.67 -18.87 21.41
CA ALA A 42 -20.11 -19.91 22.28
C ALA A 42 -20.54 -21.34 21.91
N GLY A 43 -21.58 -21.52 21.10
CA GLY A 43 -22.08 -22.83 20.68
C GLY A 43 -22.79 -23.64 21.76
N GLY A 44 -23.02 -24.93 21.48
CA GLY A 44 -23.66 -25.87 22.41
C GLY A 44 -25.19 -25.77 22.49
N PRO A 45 -25.85 -26.49 23.42
CA PRO A 45 -27.32 -26.60 23.41
C PRO A 45 -28.08 -25.30 23.71
N ALA A 46 -27.44 -24.35 24.38
CA ALA A 46 -28.03 -23.04 24.66
C ALA A 46 -27.97 -22.11 23.44
N SER A 47 -27.02 -22.32 22.53
CA SER A 47 -26.90 -21.52 21.30
C SER A 47 -28.10 -21.73 20.39
N THR A 48 -28.60 -22.97 20.26
CA THR A 48 -29.80 -23.26 19.45
C THR A 48 -31.03 -22.51 19.97
N GLU A 49 -31.23 -22.49 21.30
CA GLU A 49 -32.36 -21.76 21.90
C GLU A 49 -32.16 -20.24 21.78
N ALA A 50 -30.94 -19.74 21.99
CA ALA A 50 -30.62 -18.32 21.81
C ALA A 50 -30.88 -17.86 20.38
N TYR A 51 -30.40 -18.65 19.40
CA TYR A 51 -30.61 -18.39 17.98
C TYR A 51 -32.11 -18.41 17.63
N ARG A 52 -32.86 -19.41 18.09
CA ARG A 52 -34.31 -19.49 17.86
C ARG A 52 -35.06 -18.27 18.41
N LYS A 53 -34.66 -17.78 19.59
CA LYS A 53 -35.22 -16.56 20.19
C LYS A 53 -34.90 -15.32 19.38
N LEU A 54 -33.65 -15.15 18.97
CA LEU A 54 -33.24 -14.05 18.08
C LEU A 54 -33.97 -14.11 16.73
N ASP A 55 -34.09 -15.30 16.14
CA ASP A 55 -34.78 -15.53 14.88
C ASP A 55 -36.28 -15.21 14.97
N THR A 56 -36.93 -15.60 16.07
CA THR A 56 -38.33 -15.24 16.34
C THR A 56 -38.49 -13.73 16.50
N ALA A 57 -37.59 -13.07 17.22
CA ALA A 57 -37.61 -11.62 17.39
C ALA A 57 -37.39 -10.87 16.07
N CYS A 58 -36.65 -11.45 15.13
CA CYS A 58 -36.46 -10.91 13.77
C CYS A 58 -37.75 -10.88 12.92
N ALA A 59 -38.87 -11.44 13.41
CA ALA A 59 -40.18 -11.21 12.79
C ALA A 59 -40.70 -9.78 13.00
N ASP A 60 -40.23 -9.07 14.04
CA ASP A 60 -40.54 -7.66 14.30
C ASP A 60 -39.57 -6.74 13.52
N PRO A 61 -40.06 -5.92 12.56
CA PRO A 61 -39.23 -4.96 11.84
C PRO A 61 -38.48 -3.98 12.76
N ALA A 62 -39.09 -3.58 13.89
CA ALA A 62 -38.43 -2.67 14.83
C ALA A 62 -37.26 -3.35 15.56
N PHE A 63 -37.33 -4.66 15.78
CA PHE A 63 -36.21 -5.43 16.31
C PHE A 63 -35.08 -5.57 15.29
N LEU A 64 -35.40 -5.90 14.02
CA LEU A 64 -34.41 -5.96 12.94
C LEU A 64 -33.63 -4.64 12.80
N ASP A 65 -34.33 -3.52 12.87
CA ASP A 65 -33.73 -2.19 12.86
C ASP A 65 -32.74 -1.98 14.04
N ARG A 66 -33.15 -2.34 15.28
CA ARG A 66 -32.25 -2.28 16.44
C ARG A 66 -31.03 -3.18 16.28
N LEU A 67 -31.22 -4.40 15.78
CA LEU A 67 -30.15 -5.38 15.54
C LEU A 67 -29.13 -4.83 14.55
N ALA A 68 -29.58 -4.30 13.42
CA ALA A 68 -28.72 -3.72 12.40
C ALA A 68 -28.02 -2.44 12.87
N ARG A 69 -28.70 -1.56 13.61
CA ARG A 69 -28.05 -0.40 14.25
C ARG A 69 -26.94 -0.85 15.18
N HIS A 70 -27.22 -1.80 16.07
CA HIS A 70 -26.21 -2.37 16.96
C HIS A 70 -25.03 -2.94 16.15
N TRP A 71 -25.30 -3.64 15.04
CA TRP A 71 -24.29 -4.20 14.17
C TRP A 71 -23.34 -3.16 13.58
N VAL A 72 -23.88 -2.01 13.16
CA VAL A 72 -23.12 -0.96 12.51
C VAL A 72 -22.42 -0.04 13.51
N THR A 73 -23.07 0.32 14.62
CA THR A 73 -22.54 1.33 15.56
C THR A 73 -21.48 0.76 16.50
N SER A 74 -21.50 -0.54 16.74
CA SER A 74 -20.58 -1.16 17.68
C SER A 74 -19.20 -1.34 17.03
N ARG A 75 -18.24 -0.52 17.48
CA ARG A 75 -16.85 -0.52 16.99
C ARG A 75 -16.09 -1.85 17.19
N ARG A 76 -16.59 -2.73 18.05
CA ARG A 76 -15.94 -3.99 18.48
C ARG A 76 -16.94 -5.15 18.50
N ILE A 77 -17.63 -5.39 17.39
CA ILE A 77 -18.39 -6.64 17.25
C ILE A 77 -17.40 -7.71 16.81
N PRO A 78 -17.21 -8.79 17.61
CA PRO A 78 -16.43 -9.94 17.18
C PRO A 78 -17.00 -10.50 15.87
N ASP A 79 -16.15 -11.03 14.99
CA ASP A 79 -16.60 -11.54 13.68
C ASP A 79 -17.70 -12.60 13.79
N ASP A 80 -17.66 -13.45 14.82
CA ASP A 80 -18.68 -14.47 15.10
C ASP A 80 -20.09 -13.89 15.33
N HIS A 81 -20.17 -12.71 15.93
CA HIS A 81 -21.44 -12.01 16.12
C HIS A 81 -21.95 -11.47 14.79
N SER A 82 -21.07 -10.94 13.93
CA SER A 82 -21.45 -10.47 12.60
C SER A 82 -21.99 -11.62 11.72
N VAL A 83 -21.37 -12.80 11.78
CA VAL A 83 -21.86 -14.00 11.09
C VAL A 83 -23.24 -14.41 11.60
N THR A 84 -23.46 -14.34 12.92
CA THR A 84 -24.77 -14.62 13.52
C THR A 84 -25.84 -13.62 13.06
N ILE A 85 -25.51 -12.33 13.03
CA ILE A 85 -26.41 -11.27 12.57
C ILE A 85 -26.74 -11.47 11.08
N LEU A 86 -25.74 -11.81 10.27
CA LEU A 86 -25.93 -12.16 8.86
C LEU A 86 -26.88 -13.33 8.67
N ARG A 87 -26.68 -14.42 9.42
CA ARG A 87 -27.59 -15.57 9.41
C ARG A 87 -29.02 -15.19 9.78
N LEU A 88 -29.23 -14.26 10.71
CA LEU A 88 -30.57 -13.79 11.07
C LEU A 88 -31.19 -12.93 9.96
N LEU A 89 -30.38 -12.11 9.28
CA LEU A 89 -30.81 -11.24 8.17
C LEU A 89 -31.06 -12.01 6.87
N LEU A 90 -30.33 -13.10 6.63
CA LEU A 90 -30.43 -13.96 5.45
C LEU A 90 -31.28 -15.21 5.71
N GLY A 91 -31.57 -15.55 6.96
CA GLY A 91 -32.27 -16.78 7.29
C GLY A 91 -33.69 -16.81 6.72
N PRO A 92 -34.16 -17.95 6.18
CA PRO A 92 -35.56 -18.12 5.85
C PRO A 92 -36.34 -17.94 7.14
N ALA A 93 -37.32 -17.04 7.14
CA ALA A 93 -38.13 -16.85 8.32
C ALA A 93 -38.87 -18.16 8.62
N GLN A 94 -38.51 -18.83 9.73
CA GLN A 94 -39.02 -20.16 10.10
C GLN A 94 -40.56 -20.22 10.15
N LEU A 95 -41.22 -19.06 10.27
CA LEU A 95 -42.67 -18.94 10.40
C LEU A 95 -43.38 -18.38 9.15
N THR A 96 -42.68 -17.94 8.10
CA THR A 96 -43.35 -17.20 7.00
C THR A 96 -43.12 -17.71 5.58
N MET A 97 -42.51 -18.87 5.35
CA MET A 97 -42.21 -19.39 3.98
C MET A 97 -41.59 -18.34 3.03
N HIS A 98 -40.84 -17.38 3.58
CA HIS A 98 -40.27 -16.28 2.82
C HIS A 98 -38.81 -16.60 2.45
N THR A 99 -38.45 -16.30 1.21
CA THR A 99 -37.10 -16.42 0.66
C THR A 99 -36.08 -15.65 1.51
N PRO A 100 -34.88 -16.22 1.76
CA PRO A 100 -33.75 -15.64 2.53
C PRO A 100 -33.55 -14.11 2.47
N SER A 101 -33.65 -13.51 1.28
CA SER A 101 -33.37 -12.09 1.04
C SER A 101 -34.40 -11.10 1.63
N ILE A 102 -35.59 -11.56 2.03
CA ILE A 102 -36.69 -10.68 2.41
C ILE A 102 -36.42 -9.88 3.69
N ARG A 103 -35.74 -10.46 4.69
CA ARG A 103 -35.45 -9.76 5.96
C ARG A 103 -34.41 -8.66 5.79
N LEU A 104 -33.34 -8.95 5.05
CA LEU A 104 -32.32 -7.96 4.69
C LEU A 104 -32.96 -6.78 3.94
N ILE A 105 -33.76 -7.07 2.90
CA ILE A 105 -34.45 -6.04 2.11
C ILE A 105 -35.40 -5.22 2.99
N LYS A 106 -36.25 -5.87 3.80
CA LYS A 106 -37.14 -5.18 4.75
C LYS A 106 -36.38 -4.29 5.74
N CYS A 107 -35.24 -4.77 6.23
CA CYS A 107 -34.38 -4.00 7.13
C CYS A 107 -33.88 -2.73 6.44
N LEU A 108 -33.39 -2.84 5.20
CA LEU A 108 -32.94 -1.71 4.40
C LEU A 108 -34.07 -0.73 4.05
N ASP A 109 -35.25 -1.22 3.69
CA ASP A 109 -36.43 -0.40 3.34
C ASP A 109 -36.99 0.37 4.53
N SER A 110 -36.95 -0.23 5.73
CA SER A 110 -37.50 0.37 6.95
C SER A 110 -36.83 1.71 7.31
N TRP A 111 -35.60 1.96 6.85
CA TRP A 111 -34.88 3.21 7.07
C TRP A 111 -35.23 4.32 6.09
N GLY A 112 -35.92 4.02 4.99
CA GLY A 112 -36.41 5.02 4.05
C GLY A 112 -37.66 5.76 4.53
N GLY A 113 -38.44 5.13 5.41
CA GLY A 113 -39.76 5.61 5.85
C GLY A 113 -39.80 6.36 7.18
N VAL A 114 -38.69 6.42 7.94
CA VAL A 114 -38.66 7.19 9.20
C VAL A 114 -38.67 8.68 8.86
N ASP A 115 -39.84 9.27 9.06
CA ASP A 115 -40.24 10.63 8.71
C ASP A 115 -39.12 11.68 8.75
N ARG A 116 -38.96 12.38 7.63
CA ARG A 116 -38.14 13.60 7.48
C ARG A 116 -38.50 14.71 8.49
N GLY A 117 -39.61 14.58 9.21
CA GLY A 117 -40.12 15.58 10.15
C GLY A 117 -39.70 15.43 11.62
N ARG A 118 -38.97 14.36 12.01
CA ARG A 118 -38.58 14.17 13.43
C ARG A 118 -37.10 13.85 13.68
N ALA A 119 -36.28 13.85 12.64
CA ALA A 119 -34.86 13.49 12.70
C ALA A 119 -33.93 14.69 13.05
N ASP A 120 -34.36 15.59 13.92
CA ASP A 120 -33.61 16.83 14.25
C ASP A 120 -32.48 16.64 15.28
N GLY A 121 -32.25 15.45 15.82
CA GLY A 121 -31.37 15.31 17.01
C GLY A 121 -30.03 14.58 16.83
N LEU A 122 -29.92 13.62 15.92
CA LEU A 122 -28.76 12.70 15.89
C LEU A 122 -28.05 12.77 14.54
N VAL A 123 -27.22 13.80 14.42
CA VAL A 123 -26.22 13.92 13.37
C VAL A 123 -24.93 13.26 13.86
N PHE A 124 -24.60 12.08 13.32
CA PHE A 124 -23.30 11.45 13.55
C PHE A 124 -22.36 11.88 12.41
N GLY A 125 -21.39 12.74 12.69
CA GLY A 125 -20.38 13.17 11.71
C GLY A 125 -20.94 13.88 10.46
N GLY A 126 -22.03 14.65 10.60
CA GLY A 126 -22.63 15.41 9.49
C GLY A 126 -23.59 14.64 8.58
N ARG A 127 -23.79 13.32 8.79
CA ARG A 127 -24.72 12.50 7.99
C ARG A 127 -26.01 12.23 8.76
N ARG A 128 -27.15 12.17 8.04
CA ARG A 128 -28.43 11.72 8.61
C ARG A 128 -28.31 10.25 9.01
N ALA A 129 -28.54 9.95 10.30
CA ALA A 129 -28.33 8.62 10.88
C ALA A 129 -28.96 7.44 10.11
N PRO A 130 -30.17 7.54 9.50
CA PRO A 130 -30.77 6.40 8.79
C PRO A 130 -30.00 5.98 7.53
N LEU A 131 -29.51 6.94 6.74
CA LEU A 131 -28.78 6.66 5.49
C LEU A 131 -27.42 6.04 5.77
N TRP A 132 -26.72 6.52 6.79
CA TRP A 132 -25.42 5.96 7.18
C TRP A 132 -25.56 4.52 7.70
N VAL A 133 -26.59 4.20 8.50
CA VAL A 133 -26.82 2.82 8.96
C VAL A 133 -27.09 1.91 7.77
N LYS A 134 -27.96 2.33 6.84
CA LYS A 134 -28.29 1.60 5.62
C LYS A 134 -27.05 1.26 4.79
N GLU A 135 -26.24 2.27 4.49
CA GLU A 135 -25.00 2.13 3.73
C GLU A 135 -24.02 1.17 4.42
N ASN A 136 -23.85 1.29 5.73
CA ASN A 136 -22.90 0.44 6.47
C ASN A 136 -23.38 -0.99 6.65
N VAL A 137 -24.69 -1.24 6.78
CA VAL A 137 -25.22 -2.61 6.77
C VAL A 137 -24.94 -3.24 5.42
N ALA A 138 -25.29 -2.56 4.33
CA ALA A 138 -25.05 -3.06 2.97
C ALA A 138 -23.55 -3.33 2.72
N ARG A 139 -22.67 -2.42 3.16
CA ARG A 139 -21.21 -2.60 3.10
C ARG A 139 -20.72 -3.77 3.95
N LYS A 140 -21.19 -3.92 5.19
CA LYS A 140 -20.81 -5.05 6.07
C LYS A 140 -21.27 -6.38 5.50
N VAL A 141 -22.47 -6.44 4.95
CA VAL A 141 -22.99 -7.61 4.25
C VAL A 141 -22.05 -8.00 3.11
N CYS A 142 -21.70 -7.04 2.25
CA CYS A 142 -20.76 -7.26 1.16
C CYS A 142 -19.35 -7.61 1.66
N ARG A 143 -18.87 -7.07 2.78
CA ARG A 143 -17.52 -7.38 3.28
C ARG A 143 -17.42 -8.80 3.82
N HIS A 144 -18.42 -9.25 4.59
CA HIS A 144 -18.39 -10.56 5.24
C HIS A 144 -18.52 -11.74 4.28
N SER A 145 -19.11 -11.55 3.09
CA SER A 145 -19.11 -12.61 2.07
C SER A 145 -17.71 -12.98 1.58
N TRP A 146 -16.70 -12.11 1.73
CA TRP A 146 -15.43 -12.35 1.03
C TRP A 146 -14.19 -12.22 1.93
N TRP A 147 -14.28 -11.51 3.05
CA TRP A 147 -13.13 -11.23 3.91
C TRP A 147 -13.10 -12.04 5.22
N SER A 148 -14.19 -12.73 5.59
CA SER A 148 -14.23 -13.53 6.84
C SER A 148 -13.99 -15.02 6.59
N PRO A 149 -12.88 -15.60 7.08
CA PRO A 149 -12.73 -17.06 7.22
C PRO A 149 -13.53 -17.60 8.42
N PRO A 150 -13.80 -18.92 8.47
CA PRO A 150 -14.74 -19.60 7.58
C PRO A 150 -16.17 -19.24 8.00
N VAL A 151 -16.80 -18.32 7.27
CA VAL A 151 -18.27 -18.31 7.26
C VAL A 151 -18.71 -19.67 6.70
N ASP A 152 -19.68 -20.29 7.36
CA ASP A 152 -20.31 -21.53 6.90
C ASP A 152 -20.69 -21.42 5.42
N ALA A 153 -20.26 -22.39 4.60
CA ALA A 153 -20.45 -22.37 3.15
C ALA A 153 -21.91 -22.13 2.76
N SER A 154 -22.86 -22.63 3.55
CA SER A 154 -24.30 -22.39 3.33
C SER A 154 -24.70 -20.92 3.42
N VAL A 155 -24.14 -20.17 4.38
CA VAL A 155 -24.42 -18.74 4.55
C VAL A 155 -23.79 -17.94 3.41
N LEU A 156 -22.63 -18.37 2.94
CA LEU A 156 -21.97 -17.75 1.79
C LEU A 156 -22.78 -17.98 0.50
N GLU A 157 -23.28 -19.19 0.28
CA GLU A 157 -24.16 -19.53 -0.84
C GLU A 157 -25.46 -18.70 -0.81
N ASP A 158 -26.13 -18.63 0.35
CA ASP A 158 -27.34 -17.82 0.54
C ASP A 158 -27.08 -16.33 0.28
N LEU A 159 -25.94 -15.84 0.78
CA LEU A 159 -25.53 -14.45 0.59
C LEU A 159 -25.20 -14.16 -0.88
N GLN A 160 -24.46 -15.05 -1.54
CA GLN A 160 -24.15 -14.92 -2.96
C GLN A 160 -25.42 -14.99 -3.81
N ALA A 161 -26.36 -15.87 -3.49
CA ALA A 161 -27.66 -15.94 -4.15
C ALA A 161 -28.47 -14.66 -3.95
N ALA A 162 -28.53 -14.14 -2.72
CA ALA A 162 -29.21 -12.88 -2.40
C ALA A 162 -28.58 -11.69 -3.15
N LEU A 163 -27.25 -11.56 -3.13
CA LEU A 163 -26.53 -10.50 -3.82
C LEU A 163 -26.58 -10.65 -5.35
N SER A 164 -26.70 -11.87 -5.88
CA SER A 164 -26.84 -12.12 -7.32
C SER A 164 -28.27 -11.90 -7.82
N ALA A 165 -29.27 -11.84 -6.94
CA ALA A 165 -30.68 -11.66 -7.34
C ALA A 165 -31.28 -10.33 -6.87
N THR A 166 -30.58 -9.55 -6.04
CA THR A 166 -31.13 -8.32 -5.46
C THR A 166 -31.31 -7.21 -6.49
N ASP A 167 -32.48 -6.60 -6.53
CA ASP A 167 -32.77 -5.35 -7.25
C ASP A 167 -32.68 -4.11 -6.36
N HIS A 168 -32.46 -4.31 -5.05
CA HIS A 168 -32.45 -3.23 -4.08
C HIS A 168 -31.26 -2.27 -4.28
N PRO A 169 -31.49 -0.98 -4.56
CA PRO A 169 -30.47 -0.04 -5.06
C PRO A 169 -29.29 0.18 -4.11
N ASP A 170 -29.52 0.23 -2.79
CA ASP A 170 -28.44 0.45 -1.82
C ASP A 170 -27.51 -0.77 -1.69
N LEU A 171 -28.02 -1.99 -1.91
CA LEU A 171 -27.17 -3.18 -1.94
C LEU A 171 -26.31 -3.15 -3.20
N LEU A 172 -26.89 -2.81 -4.34
CA LEU A 172 -26.16 -2.68 -5.60
C LEU A 172 -25.05 -1.62 -5.52
N THR A 173 -25.35 -0.47 -4.93
CA THR A 173 -24.36 0.60 -4.70
C THR A 173 -23.28 0.16 -3.70
N ALA A 174 -23.66 -0.53 -2.62
CA ALA A 174 -22.68 -1.02 -1.65
C ALA A 174 -21.78 -2.12 -2.22
N MET A 175 -22.32 -3.01 -3.06
CA MET A 175 -21.56 -4.02 -3.79
C MET A 175 -20.52 -3.34 -4.69
N ALA A 176 -20.94 -2.37 -5.50
CA ALA A 176 -20.03 -1.60 -6.37
C ALA A 176 -18.89 -0.94 -5.57
N ARG A 177 -19.24 -0.27 -4.46
CA ARG A 177 -18.27 0.43 -3.60
C ARG A 177 -17.32 -0.52 -2.88
N GLU A 178 -17.82 -1.59 -2.25
CA GLU A 178 -16.93 -2.55 -1.57
C GLU A 178 -16.05 -3.29 -2.57
N TRP A 179 -16.52 -3.54 -3.79
CA TRP A 179 -15.66 -4.08 -4.83
C TRP A 179 -14.58 -3.07 -5.23
N ALA A 180 -14.93 -1.79 -5.41
CA ALA A 180 -13.99 -0.73 -5.75
C ALA A 180 -12.92 -0.50 -4.68
N ASP A 181 -13.32 -0.50 -3.41
CA ASP A 181 -12.46 -0.30 -2.24
C ASP A 181 -11.49 -1.47 -2.05
N SER A 182 -11.96 -2.70 -2.30
CA SER A 182 -11.25 -3.90 -1.86
C SER A 182 -10.49 -4.60 -2.99
N GLN A 183 -11.00 -4.56 -4.23
CA GLN A 183 -10.45 -5.13 -5.48
C GLN A 183 -9.99 -6.61 -5.44
N GLU A 184 -9.96 -7.25 -4.27
CA GLU A 184 -9.51 -8.62 -4.01
C GLU A 184 -10.68 -9.58 -3.79
N ALA A 185 -11.90 -9.07 -3.60
CA ALA A 185 -13.10 -9.85 -3.38
C ALA A 185 -13.64 -10.47 -4.68
N THR A 186 -13.00 -11.53 -5.18
CA THR A 186 -13.37 -12.21 -6.45
C THR A 186 -14.84 -12.66 -6.48
N GLY A 187 -15.35 -13.24 -5.39
CA GLY A 187 -16.76 -13.66 -5.33
C GLY A 187 -17.75 -12.48 -5.40
N LEU A 188 -17.35 -11.28 -4.96
CA LEU A 188 -18.16 -10.08 -5.11
C LEU A 188 -18.27 -9.69 -6.58
N ALA A 189 -17.18 -9.81 -7.34
CA ALA A 189 -17.19 -9.58 -8.77
C ALA A 189 -18.17 -10.55 -9.45
N ASP A 190 -18.13 -11.84 -9.11
CA ASP A 190 -19.05 -12.83 -9.68
C ASP A 190 -20.52 -12.53 -9.37
N ALA A 191 -20.84 -12.16 -8.13
CA ALA A 191 -22.19 -11.72 -7.75
C ALA A 191 -22.60 -10.43 -8.48
N ILE A 192 -21.67 -9.47 -8.59
CA ILE A 192 -21.84 -8.23 -9.39
C ILE A 192 -21.92 -8.53 -10.87
N LEU A 193 -21.49 -9.67 -11.40
CA LEU A 193 -21.62 -10.04 -12.82
C LEU A 193 -22.90 -10.85 -13.08
N ALA A 194 -23.36 -11.61 -12.10
CA ALA A 194 -24.57 -12.44 -12.22
C ALA A 194 -25.87 -11.63 -12.08
N ASN A 195 -25.87 -10.50 -11.35
CA ASN A 195 -27.09 -9.77 -10.98
C ASN A 195 -27.80 -8.98 -12.11
N PRO A 196 -28.94 -9.41 -12.66
CA PRO A 196 -29.57 -8.73 -13.81
C PRO A 196 -30.10 -7.32 -13.50
N HIS A 197 -30.19 -6.94 -12.22
CA HIS A 197 -30.79 -5.68 -11.76
C HIS A 197 -29.79 -4.57 -11.50
N ILE A 198 -28.48 -4.84 -11.57
CA ILE A 198 -27.49 -3.76 -11.62
C ILE A 198 -27.87 -2.87 -12.81
N PRO A 199 -28.19 -1.58 -12.58
CA PRO A 199 -28.78 -0.74 -13.60
C PRO A 199 -27.97 -0.83 -14.89
N ALA A 200 -28.65 -1.28 -15.95
CA ALA A 200 -28.08 -1.36 -17.29
C ALA A 200 -27.81 0.02 -17.91
N GLU A 201 -28.11 1.10 -17.18
CA GLU A 201 -27.71 2.48 -17.44
C GLU A 201 -27.05 3.04 -16.16
N PRO A 202 -25.78 2.70 -15.88
CA PRO A 202 -25.01 3.31 -14.82
C PRO A 202 -24.51 4.65 -15.36
N ARG A 203 -25.42 5.59 -15.65
CA ARG A 203 -25.03 6.92 -16.15
C ARG A 203 -24.06 7.62 -15.18
N ASP A 204 -24.05 7.19 -13.93
CA ASP A 204 -23.27 7.77 -12.85
C ASP A 204 -22.27 6.79 -12.19
N ASP A 205 -22.20 5.50 -12.58
CA ASP A 205 -21.25 4.55 -11.96
C ASP A 205 -20.42 3.76 -13.00
N ILE A 206 -19.30 4.37 -13.36
CA ILE A 206 -18.35 3.83 -14.35
C ILE A 206 -17.81 2.47 -13.91
N ILE A 207 -17.66 2.23 -12.62
CA ILE A 207 -17.12 0.97 -12.11
C ILE A 207 -18.06 -0.18 -12.46
N LEU A 208 -19.36 0.01 -12.24
CA LEU A 208 -20.37 -0.97 -12.62
C LEU A 208 -20.44 -1.19 -14.13
N ALA A 209 -20.32 -0.11 -14.94
CA ALA A 209 -20.29 -0.21 -16.39
C ALA A 209 -19.13 -1.09 -16.89
N VAL A 210 -17.93 -0.85 -16.35
CA VAL A 210 -16.72 -1.60 -16.72
C VAL A 210 -16.84 -3.05 -16.26
N LEU A 211 -17.30 -3.31 -15.04
CA LEU A 211 -17.51 -4.66 -14.53
C LEU A 211 -18.46 -5.45 -15.43
N ARG A 212 -19.60 -4.86 -15.80
CA ARG A 212 -20.62 -5.51 -16.64
C ARG A 212 -20.27 -5.64 -18.11
N ASP A 213 -19.07 -5.25 -18.50
CA ASP A 213 -18.66 -5.16 -19.90
C ASP A 213 -19.59 -4.26 -20.75
N ARG A 214 -20.26 -3.31 -20.09
CA ARG A 214 -21.14 -2.30 -20.72
C ARG A 214 -20.38 -1.01 -20.95
N MET A 215 -19.28 -1.15 -21.68
CA MET A 215 -18.37 -0.06 -22.03
C MET A 215 -19.02 1.01 -22.91
N ASP A 216 -20.14 0.69 -23.55
CA ASP A 216 -21.01 1.63 -24.30
C ASP A 216 -21.61 2.73 -23.43
N LEU A 217 -21.70 2.51 -22.12
CA LEU A 217 -22.31 3.43 -21.15
C LEU A 217 -21.31 4.36 -20.49
N VAL A 218 -20.02 4.07 -20.65
CA VAL A 218 -18.94 4.89 -20.09
C VAL A 218 -18.82 6.15 -20.94
N ASP A 219 -19.12 7.31 -20.37
CA ASP A 219 -18.89 8.58 -21.05
C ASP A 219 -17.39 8.89 -21.11
N ARG A 220 -16.78 8.47 -22.22
CA ARG A 220 -15.35 8.64 -22.52
C ARG A 220 -14.94 10.08 -22.82
N SER A 221 -15.88 11.02 -22.89
CA SER A 221 -15.59 12.43 -23.08
C SER A 221 -15.29 13.17 -21.78
N ARG A 222 -15.74 12.63 -20.63
CA ARG A 222 -15.58 13.26 -19.32
C ARG A 222 -14.20 13.02 -18.72
N ALA A 223 -13.63 14.07 -18.13
CA ALA A 223 -12.36 14.00 -17.41
C ALA A 223 -12.39 13.04 -16.22
N GLN A 224 -13.47 13.03 -15.43
CA GLN A 224 -13.61 12.17 -14.24
C GLN A 224 -13.56 10.67 -14.58
N THR A 225 -14.05 10.30 -15.77
CA THR A 225 -13.98 8.93 -16.29
C THR A 225 -12.54 8.43 -16.37
N VAL A 226 -11.61 9.31 -16.72
CA VAL A 226 -10.20 8.97 -16.86
C VAL A 226 -9.57 8.62 -15.52
N ASP A 227 -9.87 9.39 -14.47
CA ASP A 227 -9.35 9.13 -13.13
C ASP A 227 -9.77 7.71 -12.67
N MET A 228 -11.05 7.39 -12.80
CA MET A 228 -11.58 6.06 -12.44
C MET A 228 -11.00 4.92 -13.29
N LEU A 229 -10.96 5.08 -14.61
CA LEU A 229 -10.39 4.05 -15.49
C LEU A 229 -8.92 3.81 -15.19
N LEU A 230 -8.17 4.86 -14.89
CA LEU A 230 -6.76 4.77 -14.57
C LEU A 230 -6.53 4.05 -13.23
N ASP A 231 -7.35 4.33 -12.22
CA ASP A 231 -7.33 3.57 -10.96
C ASP A 231 -7.63 2.08 -11.18
N LEU A 232 -8.55 1.77 -12.08
CA LEU A 232 -8.85 0.38 -12.47
C LEU A 232 -7.73 -0.28 -13.29
N THR A 233 -6.79 0.46 -13.90
CA THR A 233 -5.63 -0.16 -14.56
C THR A 233 -4.61 -0.75 -13.58
N ALA A 234 -4.63 -0.33 -12.32
CA ALA A 234 -3.81 -0.91 -11.26
C ALA A 234 -4.47 -2.15 -10.60
N ASN A 235 -5.67 -2.54 -11.05
CA ASN A 235 -6.43 -3.65 -10.48
C ASN A 235 -5.71 -5.00 -10.74
N ARG A 236 -5.79 -5.93 -9.77
CA ARG A 236 -5.22 -7.28 -9.90
C ARG A 236 -5.90 -8.13 -10.98
N ASN A 237 -7.17 -7.87 -11.27
CA ASN A 237 -7.86 -8.48 -12.39
C ASN A 237 -7.26 -7.95 -13.71
N ARG A 238 -6.33 -8.74 -14.28
CA ARG A 238 -5.58 -8.39 -15.50
C ARG A 238 -6.49 -8.13 -16.69
N GLU A 239 -7.60 -8.84 -16.79
CA GLU A 239 -8.54 -8.67 -17.90
C GLU A 239 -9.26 -7.31 -17.81
N LEU A 240 -9.71 -6.96 -16.61
CA LEU A 240 -10.33 -5.67 -16.34
C LEU A 240 -9.33 -4.51 -16.57
N ALA A 241 -8.12 -4.65 -16.03
CA ALA A 241 -7.05 -3.67 -16.21
C ALA A 241 -6.68 -3.49 -17.69
N ALA A 242 -6.63 -4.58 -18.47
CA ALA A 242 -6.38 -4.54 -19.91
C ALA A 242 -7.52 -3.82 -20.66
N ARG A 243 -8.79 -4.10 -20.32
CA ARG A 243 -9.96 -3.42 -20.89
C ARG A 243 -9.96 -1.92 -20.61
N CYS A 244 -9.71 -1.52 -19.36
CA CYS A 244 -9.59 -0.10 -18.97
C CYS A 244 -8.44 0.58 -19.73
N SER A 245 -7.29 -0.10 -19.84
CA SER A 245 -6.14 0.42 -20.59
C SER A 245 -6.45 0.58 -22.08
N ALA A 246 -7.16 -0.37 -22.70
CA ALA A 246 -7.58 -0.27 -24.09
C ALA A 246 -8.54 0.91 -24.31
N MET A 247 -9.47 1.15 -23.36
CA MET A 247 -10.38 2.28 -23.41
C MET A 247 -9.64 3.62 -23.29
N LEU A 248 -8.66 3.71 -22.39
CA LEU A 248 -7.81 4.90 -22.24
C LEU A 248 -6.98 5.17 -23.51
N ARG A 249 -6.47 4.12 -24.18
CA ARG A 249 -5.75 4.27 -25.47
C ARG A 249 -6.61 4.73 -26.63
N GLY A 250 -7.92 4.48 -26.59
CA GLY A 250 -8.84 4.88 -27.66
C GLY A 250 -9.52 6.23 -27.46
N LEU A 251 -9.16 7.04 -26.45
CA LEU A 251 -9.86 8.29 -26.15
C LEU A 251 -9.80 9.26 -27.34
N ALA A 252 -10.93 9.86 -27.72
CA ALA A 252 -10.98 10.92 -28.72
C ALA A 252 -10.32 12.21 -28.20
N PRO A 253 -9.90 13.15 -29.07
CA PRO A 253 -9.46 14.48 -28.65
C PRO A 253 -10.54 15.19 -27.82
N GLY A 254 -10.15 15.86 -26.73
CA GLY A 254 -11.05 16.59 -25.84
C GLY A 254 -10.72 16.38 -24.36
N ALA A 255 -11.62 16.83 -23.48
CA ALA A 255 -11.37 16.98 -22.04
C ALA A 255 -10.86 15.70 -21.33
N ALA A 256 -11.33 14.52 -21.74
CA ALA A 256 -10.80 13.26 -21.21
C ALA A 256 -9.34 13.01 -21.62
N ARG A 257 -8.99 13.17 -22.90
CA ARG A 257 -7.60 13.02 -23.34
C ARG A 257 -6.70 14.06 -22.66
N ASP A 258 -7.16 15.31 -22.56
CA ASP A 258 -6.41 16.39 -21.91
C ASP A 258 -6.16 16.08 -20.43
N ARG A 259 -7.18 15.53 -19.76
CA ARG A 259 -7.04 15.04 -18.39
C ARG A 259 -6.01 13.92 -18.29
N LEU A 260 -6.02 12.94 -19.19
CA LEU A 260 -5.03 11.86 -19.19
C LEU A 260 -3.60 12.39 -19.43
N CYS A 261 -3.42 13.33 -20.36
CA CYS A 261 -2.14 14.00 -20.60
C CYS A 261 -1.66 14.76 -19.35
N HIS A 262 -2.55 15.42 -18.62
CA HIS A 262 -2.19 16.09 -17.38
C HIS A 262 -1.81 15.09 -16.27
N LEU A 263 -2.55 13.98 -16.14
CA LEU A 263 -2.23 12.92 -15.18
C LEU A 263 -0.89 12.23 -15.48
N ALA A 264 -0.52 12.11 -16.75
CA ALA A 264 0.76 11.53 -17.19
C ALA A 264 2.00 12.26 -16.65
N LEU A 265 1.86 13.53 -16.27
CA LEU A 265 2.93 14.26 -15.60
C LEU A 265 3.22 13.68 -14.21
N ARG A 266 2.20 13.12 -13.53
CA ARG A 266 2.28 12.66 -12.15
C ARG A 266 2.27 11.14 -11.99
N ARG A 267 1.60 10.42 -12.89
CA ARG A 267 1.44 8.96 -12.80
C ARG A 267 2.11 8.24 -13.97
N GLY A 268 2.90 7.21 -13.65
CA GLY A 268 3.66 6.45 -14.65
C GLY A 268 2.79 5.60 -15.59
N ASP A 269 1.66 5.09 -15.10
CA ASP A 269 0.67 4.33 -15.88
C ASP A 269 0.03 5.19 -16.99
N ALA A 270 -0.45 6.39 -16.65
CA ALA A 270 -0.95 7.37 -17.61
C ALA A 270 0.14 7.80 -18.57
N ARG A 271 1.36 8.05 -18.08
CA ARG A 271 2.50 8.45 -18.90
C ARG A 271 2.80 7.45 -20.01
N ARG A 272 2.85 6.17 -19.66
CA ARG A 272 3.05 5.09 -20.64
C ARG A 272 1.97 5.10 -21.71
N ILE A 273 0.70 5.23 -21.34
CA ILE A 273 -0.41 5.26 -22.30
C ILE A 273 -0.29 6.46 -23.24
N VAL A 274 -0.04 7.65 -22.70
CA VAL A 274 0.08 8.90 -23.46
C VAL A 274 1.26 8.84 -24.43
N ASP A 275 2.41 8.33 -23.98
CA ASP A 275 3.61 8.15 -24.80
C ASP A 275 3.41 7.13 -25.93
N GLU A 276 2.83 5.96 -25.62
CA GLU A 276 2.48 4.92 -26.61
C GLU A 276 1.54 5.44 -27.71
N GLN A 277 0.65 6.38 -27.38
CA GLN A 277 -0.30 6.94 -28.34
C GLN A 277 0.23 8.20 -29.05
N GLY A 278 1.43 8.67 -28.73
CA GLY A 278 1.98 9.92 -29.27
C GLY A 278 1.13 11.14 -28.92
N TRP A 279 0.48 11.12 -27.75
CA TRP A 279 -0.28 12.26 -27.24
C TRP A 279 0.59 13.12 -26.35
N TYR A 280 0.30 14.42 -26.31
CA TYR A 280 1.08 15.36 -25.52
C TYR A 280 0.17 16.40 -24.85
N PRO A 281 0.55 16.95 -23.69
CA PRO A 281 -0.15 18.08 -23.10
C PRO A 281 -0.19 19.30 -24.04
N ASP A 282 -1.32 19.99 -24.13
CA ASP A 282 -1.43 21.17 -25.00
C ASP A 282 -0.56 22.34 -24.52
N ALA A 283 -0.41 22.54 -23.22
CA ALA A 283 0.45 23.58 -22.69
C ALA A 283 1.93 23.26 -22.98
N GLU A 284 2.63 24.16 -23.67
CA GLU A 284 4.05 24.00 -24.03
C GLU A 284 4.92 23.64 -22.82
N ARG A 285 4.67 24.31 -21.69
CA ARG A 285 5.31 24.05 -20.39
C ARG A 285 5.20 22.59 -19.97
N ASP A 286 3.98 22.06 -19.99
CA ASP A 286 3.68 20.71 -19.56
C ASP A 286 4.24 19.68 -20.58
N ARG A 287 4.28 20.05 -21.86
CA ARG A 287 4.93 19.28 -22.94
C ARG A 287 6.42 19.08 -22.70
N LEU A 288 7.16 20.15 -22.34
CA LEU A 288 8.58 20.07 -22.00
C LEU A 288 8.83 19.12 -20.82
N VAL A 289 8.03 19.26 -19.76
CA VAL A 289 8.10 18.39 -18.57
C VAL A 289 7.77 16.94 -18.95
N PHE A 290 6.78 16.72 -19.82
CA PHE A 290 6.43 15.39 -20.31
C PHE A 290 7.60 14.74 -21.06
N PHE A 291 8.21 15.43 -22.03
CA PHE A 291 9.34 14.89 -22.79
C PHE A 291 10.55 14.57 -21.91
N LEU A 292 10.83 15.41 -20.92
CA LEU A 292 11.84 15.11 -19.91
C LEU A 292 11.51 13.82 -19.13
N LEU A 293 10.25 13.63 -18.77
CA LEU A 293 9.77 12.48 -18.01
C LEU A 293 9.74 11.17 -18.82
N THR A 294 9.53 11.25 -20.14
CA THR A 294 9.59 10.09 -21.05
C THR A 294 10.97 9.85 -21.64
N GLY A 295 11.94 10.74 -21.40
CA GLY A 295 13.32 10.60 -21.90
C GLY A 295 13.51 11.10 -23.34
N GLY A 296 12.53 11.82 -23.89
CA GLY A 296 12.61 12.49 -25.20
C GLY A 296 13.49 13.75 -25.14
N LEU A 297 14.76 13.61 -24.78
CA LEU A 297 15.68 14.75 -24.57
C LEU A 297 15.88 15.58 -25.84
N ASP A 298 15.95 14.93 -27.00
CA ASP A 298 16.09 15.64 -28.28
C ASP A 298 14.91 16.58 -28.55
N ARG A 299 13.69 16.17 -28.17
CA ARG A 299 12.49 17.01 -28.27
C ARG A 299 12.52 18.19 -27.30
N VAL A 300 13.07 17.99 -26.10
CA VAL A 300 13.28 19.09 -25.14
C VAL A 300 14.26 20.10 -25.71
N ILE A 301 15.40 19.65 -26.25
CA ILE A 301 16.43 20.51 -26.84
C ILE A 301 15.87 21.24 -28.07
N GLU A 302 15.07 20.56 -28.91
CA GLU A 302 14.42 21.17 -30.07
C GLU A 302 13.44 22.30 -29.67
N MET A 303 12.64 22.08 -28.62
CA MET A 303 11.64 23.04 -28.16
C MET A 303 12.20 24.19 -27.31
N ASP A 304 13.26 23.91 -26.56
CA ASP A 304 13.90 24.85 -25.64
C ASP A 304 15.43 24.67 -25.63
N PRO A 305 16.14 25.08 -26.70
CA PRO A 305 17.59 24.87 -26.84
C PRO A 305 18.41 25.47 -25.69
N GLY A 306 17.92 26.54 -25.07
CA GLY A 306 18.57 27.22 -23.95
C GLY A 306 18.13 26.74 -22.57
N GLY A 307 17.18 25.79 -22.47
CA GLY A 307 16.67 25.26 -21.21
C GLY A 307 15.89 26.26 -20.32
N GLN A 308 15.64 27.49 -20.80
CA GLN A 308 15.03 28.54 -19.99
C GLN A 308 13.54 28.27 -19.73
N ARG A 309 12.83 27.73 -20.71
CA ARG A 309 11.40 27.39 -20.58
C ARG A 309 11.22 26.18 -19.68
N LEU A 310 12.09 25.18 -19.79
CA LEU A 310 12.11 24.01 -18.91
C LEU A 310 12.43 24.41 -17.47
N LEU A 311 13.37 25.34 -17.26
CA LEU A 311 13.68 25.87 -15.94
C LEU A 311 12.50 26.63 -15.33
N ALA A 312 11.85 27.50 -16.11
CA ALA A 312 10.64 28.18 -15.67
C ALA A 312 9.50 27.19 -15.37
N ALA A 313 9.36 26.15 -16.19
CA ALA A 313 8.43 25.05 -15.96
C ALA A 313 8.72 24.39 -14.62
N TYR A 314 9.98 24.01 -14.37
CA TYR A 314 10.43 23.37 -13.14
C TYR A 314 10.03 24.14 -11.88
N HIS A 315 10.36 25.42 -11.79
CA HIS A 315 10.03 26.23 -10.60
C HIS A 315 8.53 26.41 -10.38
N SER A 316 7.71 26.25 -11.44
CA SER A 316 6.25 26.31 -11.34
C SER A 316 5.59 24.97 -10.96
N LEU A 317 6.35 23.88 -10.88
CA LEU A 317 5.84 22.57 -10.48
C LEU A 317 5.70 22.45 -8.96
N PRO A 318 4.76 21.62 -8.46
CA PRO A 318 4.73 21.21 -7.06
C PRO A 318 6.04 20.57 -6.62
N PHE A 319 6.35 20.66 -5.33
CA PHE A 319 7.57 20.13 -4.72
C PHE A 319 7.82 18.67 -5.09
N GLU A 320 6.80 17.81 -5.00
CA GLU A 320 6.91 16.38 -5.28
C GLU A 320 7.35 16.11 -6.73
N MET A 321 6.86 16.93 -7.67
CA MET A 321 7.26 16.84 -9.07
C MET A 321 8.67 17.39 -9.30
N ARG A 322 9.07 18.46 -8.61
CA ARG A 322 10.44 18.99 -8.66
C ARG A 322 11.44 17.94 -8.19
N THR A 323 11.20 17.28 -7.07
CA THR A 323 12.04 16.18 -6.58
C THR A 323 12.14 15.04 -7.59
N MET A 324 11.01 14.66 -8.22
CA MET A 324 10.99 13.59 -9.21
C MET A 324 11.83 13.89 -10.45
N ILE A 325 11.87 15.15 -10.92
CA ILE A 325 12.53 15.51 -12.19
C ILE A 325 13.85 16.25 -12.03
N GLY A 326 14.14 16.77 -10.84
CA GLY A 326 15.29 17.60 -10.56
C GLY A 326 16.60 16.92 -10.97
N ASP A 327 16.72 15.63 -10.66
CA ASP A 327 17.85 14.79 -11.07
C ASP A 327 18.06 14.71 -12.57
N ARG A 328 16.98 14.71 -13.36
CA ARG A 328 17.04 14.66 -14.83
C ARG A 328 17.33 16.04 -15.42
N ILE A 329 16.83 17.10 -14.81
CA ILE A 329 17.11 18.49 -15.22
C ILE A 329 18.56 18.84 -14.95
N ALA A 330 19.08 18.47 -13.78
CA ALA A 330 20.50 18.62 -13.45
C ALA A 330 21.38 17.94 -14.51
N TYR A 331 21.05 16.70 -14.88
CA TYR A 331 21.74 15.97 -15.94
C TYR A 331 21.70 16.68 -17.31
N LEU A 332 20.52 17.18 -17.72
CA LEU A 332 20.35 17.85 -19.01
C LEU A 332 21.16 19.15 -19.10
N LEU A 333 21.11 19.97 -18.06
CA LEU A 333 21.79 21.26 -18.05
C LEU A 333 23.32 21.11 -18.04
N LEU A 334 23.83 20.03 -17.44
CA LEU A 334 25.24 19.63 -17.55
C LEU A 334 25.66 19.25 -18.97
N SER A 335 24.73 18.73 -19.78
CA SER A 335 25.02 18.28 -21.15
C SER A 335 24.91 19.41 -22.19
N ALA A 336 24.12 20.45 -21.93
CA ALA A 336 23.85 21.53 -22.86
C ALA A 336 24.84 22.70 -22.75
N ASP A 337 25.34 22.99 -21.54
CA ASP A 337 26.16 24.18 -21.27
C ASP A 337 27.41 23.76 -20.50
N GLY A 338 28.47 23.36 -21.22
CA GLY A 338 29.69 22.72 -20.66
C GLY A 338 30.49 23.55 -19.64
N ASP A 339 30.06 24.78 -19.37
CA ASP A 339 30.63 25.73 -18.42
C ASP A 339 29.78 25.93 -17.14
N ARG A 340 28.62 25.27 -17.01
CA ARG A 340 27.74 25.40 -15.84
C ARG A 340 27.30 24.03 -15.31
N PHE A 341 27.28 23.91 -13.98
CA PHE A 341 26.72 22.77 -13.28
C PHE A 341 25.35 23.12 -12.75
N ALA A 342 24.40 22.20 -12.91
CA ALA A 342 23.09 22.28 -12.30
C ALA A 342 23.05 21.29 -11.11
N GLU A 343 22.77 21.78 -9.91
CA GLU A 343 22.59 20.97 -8.70
C GLU A 343 21.17 21.14 -8.20
N VAL A 344 20.55 20.05 -7.73
CA VAL A 344 19.26 20.10 -7.02
C VAL A 344 19.54 19.85 -5.55
N ASP A 345 19.10 20.77 -4.70
CA ASP A 345 19.25 20.63 -3.26
C ASP A 345 18.19 19.68 -2.65
N PRO A 346 18.28 19.34 -1.35
CA PRO A 346 17.29 18.49 -0.68
C PRO A 346 15.86 19.05 -0.71
N ASP A 347 15.71 20.36 -0.90
CA ASP A 347 14.42 21.05 -0.98
C ASP A 347 13.89 21.12 -2.43
N GLY A 348 14.55 20.44 -3.38
CA GLY A 348 14.13 20.40 -4.77
C GLY A 348 14.34 21.73 -5.50
N GLU A 349 15.20 22.62 -5.00
CA GLU A 349 15.59 23.84 -5.71
C GLU A 349 16.80 23.57 -6.59
N LEU A 350 16.73 24.07 -7.83
CA LEU A 350 17.80 23.91 -8.82
C LEU A 350 18.71 25.14 -8.81
N PHE A 351 20.00 24.92 -8.60
CA PHE A 351 21.04 25.95 -8.63
C PHE A 351 21.94 25.76 -9.84
N LEU A 352 22.15 26.84 -10.61
CA LEU A 352 23.14 26.89 -11.67
C LEU A 352 24.43 27.50 -11.12
N THR A 353 25.50 26.72 -11.06
CA THR A 353 26.81 27.14 -10.56
C THR A 353 27.81 27.14 -11.71
N ALA A 354 28.59 28.22 -11.87
CA ALA A 354 29.64 28.25 -12.89
C ALA A 354 30.73 27.21 -12.57
N ARG A 355 31.27 26.55 -13.61
CA ARG A 355 32.34 25.54 -13.49
C ARG A 355 33.59 26.05 -12.78
N SER A 356 33.89 27.34 -12.90
CA SER A 356 35.00 28.02 -12.22
C SER A 356 34.81 28.15 -10.70
N THR A 357 33.58 28.14 -10.21
CA THR A 357 33.26 28.23 -8.77
C THR A 357 33.15 26.86 -8.08
N PHE A 358 33.24 25.76 -8.84
CA PHE A 358 33.04 24.38 -8.36
C PHE A 358 34.22 23.77 -7.59
N ARG A 359 35.23 24.56 -7.18
CA ARG A 359 36.38 24.08 -6.39
C ARG A 359 36.02 23.53 -5.00
N PHE A 360 34.75 23.57 -4.62
CA PHE A 360 34.21 22.96 -3.41
C PHE A 360 32.94 22.16 -3.75
N ALA A 361 33.09 20.98 -4.34
CA ALA A 361 31.95 20.09 -4.57
C ALA A 361 31.29 19.73 -3.23
N LYS A 362 29.97 19.95 -3.11
CA LYS A 362 29.21 19.49 -1.96
C LYS A 362 29.09 17.96 -1.97
N ARG A 363 29.08 17.36 -0.77
CA ARG A 363 29.01 15.90 -0.50
C ARG A 363 27.99 15.12 -1.36
N PRO A 364 26.77 15.61 -1.64
CA PRO A 364 25.75 14.85 -2.39
C PRO A 364 26.17 14.52 -3.83
N THR A 365 26.83 15.46 -4.51
CA THR A 365 27.34 15.27 -5.88
C THR A 365 28.47 14.23 -5.91
N LEU A 366 29.31 14.24 -4.87
CA LEU A 366 30.39 13.25 -4.69
C LEU A 366 29.81 11.85 -4.41
N ASP A 367 28.82 11.76 -3.52
CA ASP A 367 28.15 10.50 -3.17
C ASP A 367 27.44 9.88 -4.39
N ARG A 368 26.84 10.71 -5.24
CA ARG A 368 26.18 10.28 -6.48
C ARG A 368 27.16 9.76 -7.53
N ILE A 369 28.30 10.42 -7.71
CA ILE A 369 29.35 9.95 -8.62
C ILE A 369 29.95 8.63 -8.14
N VAL A 370 30.12 8.48 -6.82
CA VAL A 370 30.52 7.22 -6.20
C VAL A 370 29.47 6.14 -6.43
N ALA A 371 28.18 6.44 -6.28
CA ALA A 371 27.11 5.47 -6.53
C ALA A 371 27.10 4.99 -7.99
N LEU A 372 27.19 5.90 -8.96
CA LEU A 372 27.27 5.56 -10.40
C LEU A 372 28.51 4.73 -10.71
N PHE A 373 29.65 5.08 -10.11
CA PHE A 373 30.90 4.36 -10.26
C PHE A 373 30.84 2.94 -9.67
N LEU A 374 30.28 2.79 -8.47
CA LEU A 374 30.10 1.49 -7.81
C LEU A 374 29.06 0.61 -8.52
N ALA A 375 28.09 1.21 -9.21
CA ALA A 375 27.12 0.50 -10.04
C ALA A 375 27.69 0.05 -11.41
N GLY A 376 28.96 0.36 -11.71
CA GLY A 376 29.60 -0.01 -12.99
C GLY A 376 29.14 0.82 -14.18
N GLU A 377 28.44 1.95 -13.97
CA GLU A 377 27.91 2.79 -15.05
C GLU A 377 28.99 3.74 -15.62
N LEU A 378 30.09 3.18 -16.10
CA LEU A 378 31.31 3.93 -16.39
C LEU A 378 31.19 4.92 -17.54
N THR A 379 30.38 4.62 -18.56
CA THR A 379 30.07 5.58 -19.64
C THR A 379 29.34 6.81 -19.11
N ARG A 380 28.56 6.67 -18.03
CA ARG A 380 27.91 7.81 -17.36
C ARG A 380 28.90 8.56 -16.48
N VAL A 381 29.79 7.85 -15.79
CA VAL A 381 30.87 8.48 -15.00
C VAL A 381 31.83 9.25 -15.90
N THR A 382 32.29 8.70 -17.03
CA THR A 382 33.20 9.39 -17.97
C THR A 382 32.55 10.59 -18.65
N ARG A 383 31.23 10.59 -18.79
CA ARG A 383 30.48 11.74 -19.32
C ARG A 383 30.35 12.87 -18.30
N VAL A 384 30.14 12.53 -17.02
CA VAL A 384 29.96 13.48 -15.91
C VAL A 384 31.30 13.99 -15.38
N ASP A 385 32.32 13.13 -15.36
CA ASP A 385 33.65 13.38 -14.83
C ASP A 385 34.73 12.86 -15.79
N PRO A 386 34.85 13.43 -17.01
CA PRO A 386 35.79 12.96 -18.03
C PRO A 386 37.26 13.02 -17.60
N GLY A 387 37.59 13.84 -16.59
CA GLY A 387 38.93 13.95 -16.00
C GLY A 387 39.14 13.15 -14.71
N GLY A 388 38.10 12.53 -14.16
CA GLY A 388 38.18 11.79 -12.89
C GLY A 388 38.39 12.68 -11.66
N GLU A 389 38.15 13.98 -11.77
CA GLU A 389 38.40 14.95 -10.71
C GLU A 389 37.36 14.85 -9.60
N LEU A 390 36.10 14.60 -9.96
CA LEU A 390 35.00 14.46 -9.00
C LEU A 390 35.05 13.11 -8.29
N LEU A 391 35.36 12.02 -9.00
CA LEU A 391 35.61 10.72 -8.39
C LEU A 391 36.80 10.77 -7.44
N ARG A 392 37.85 11.54 -7.77
CA ARG A 392 38.98 11.79 -6.86
C ARG A 392 38.55 12.59 -5.63
N ALA A 393 37.83 13.69 -5.82
CA ALA A 393 37.33 14.48 -4.69
C ALA A 393 36.46 13.64 -3.75
N ALA A 394 35.63 12.77 -4.32
CA ALA A 394 34.81 11.83 -3.56
C ALA A 394 35.66 10.80 -2.82
N TYR A 395 36.67 10.24 -3.47
CA TYR A 395 37.61 9.32 -2.84
C TYR A 395 38.39 9.97 -1.68
N VAL A 396 38.82 11.22 -1.83
CA VAL A 396 39.51 11.99 -0.78
C VAL A 396 38.57 12.28 0.39
N GLY A 397 37.29 12.58 0.14
CA GLY A 397 36.29 12.83 1.19
C GLY A 397 35.67 11.58 1.82
N ALA A 398 35.83 10.40 1.20
CA ALA A 398 35.20 9.14 1.60
C ALA A 398 35.80 8.53 2.87
N ASP A 399 34.97 7.79 3.62
CA ASP A 399 35.44 6.96 4.74
C ASP A 399 36.24 5.73 4.27
N THR A 400 36.85 5.01 5.20
CA THR A 400 37.69 3.84 4.90
C THR A 400 36.95 2.74 4.14
N GLY A 401 35.66 2.54 4.41
CA GLY A 401 34.83 1.53 3.76
C GLY A 401 34.46 1.92 2.33
N GLN A 402 34.03 3.16 2.12
CA GLN A 402 33.77 3.73 0.80
C GLN A 402 35.04 3.73 -0.08
N ARG A 403 36.19 4.14 0.47
CA ARG A 403 37.49 4.08 -0.24
C ARG A 403 37.89 2.66 -0.60
N ARG A 404 37.55 1.66 0.23
CA ARG A 404 37.78 0.24 -0.09
C ARG A 404 36.93 -0.20 -1.28
N ARG A 405 35.62 0.09 -1.25
CA ARG A 405 34.70 -0.24 -2.36
C ARG A 405 35.09 0.43 -3.67
N ILE A 406 35.47 1.71 -3.63
CA ILE A 406 35.96 2.43 -4.81
C ILE A 406 37.23 1.77 -5.35
N ARG A 407 38.18 1.37 -4.48
CA ARG A 407 39.40 0.64 -4.89
C ARG A 407 39.12 -0.74 -5.47
N GLU A 408 38.11 -1.44 -4.98
CA GLU A 408 37.69 -2.74 -5.49
C GLU A 408 37.04 -2.58 -6.87
N ALA A 409 36.09 -1.65 -7.02
CA ALA A 409 35.47 -1.32 -8.31
C ALA A 409 36.48 -0.84 -9.37
N VAL A 410 37.47 -0.01 -8.99
CA VAL A 410 38.57 0.37 -9.89
C VAL A 410 39.40 -0.86 -10.31
N ARG A 411 39.69 -1.78 -9.38
CA ARG A 411 40.44 -3.01 -9.68
C ARG A 411 39.65 -3.98 -10.56
N ASP A 412 38.36 -4.11 -10.34
CA ASP A 412 37.47 -4.95 -11.13
C ASP A 412 37.32 -4.39 -12.55
N LEU A 413 37.20 -3.07 -12.67
CA LEU A 413 37.21 -2.40 -13.95
C LEU A 413 38.54 -2.61 -14.71
N ILE A 414 39.68 -2.45 -14.03
CA ILE A 414 41.00 -2.69 -14.64
C ILE A 414 41.13 -4.14 -15.12
N ARG A 415 40.58 -5.11 -14.36
CA ARG A 415 40.54 -6.54 -14.73
C ARG A 415 39.65 -6.80 -15.93
N GLN A 416 38.38 -6.35 -15.89
CA GLN A 416 37.42 -6.51 -16.99
C GLN A 416 37.94 -5.90 -18.31
N THR A 417 38.63 -4.76 -18.23
CA THR A 417 39.20 -4.07 -19.41
C THR A 417 40.58 -4.58 -19.84
N GLY A 418 41.19 -5.50 -19.08
CA GLY A 418 42.34 -6.29 -19.52
C GLY A 418 41.95 -7.40 -20.50
N GLU A 419 40.69 -7.84 -20.47
CA GLU A 419 40.15 -8.93 -21.28
C GLU A 419 39.33 -8.45 -22.49
N TYR A 420 38.92 -7.17 -22.53
CA TYR A 420 38.14 -6.61 -23.64
C TYR A 420 39.02 -6.22 -24.85
N SER A 421 39.11 -7.11 -25.85
CA SER A 421 39.49 -6.75 -27.22
C SER A 421 38.24 -6.60 -28.08
N SER A 422 37.84 -5.36 -28.40
CA SER A 422 36.78 -5.07 -29.38
C SER A 422 36.83 -3.61 -29.88
N THR A 423 36.16 -3.37 -31.00
CA THR A 423 36.53 -2.51 -32.15
C THR A 423 35.72 -1.22 -32.29
N ASP A 424 35.66 -0.35 -31.28
CA ASP A 424 35.09 0.99 -31.47
C ASP A 424 35.98 2.10 -30.91
N GLY A 425 36.40 3.03 -31.79
CA GLY A 425 37.57 3.88 -31.59
C GLY A 425 37.33 5.25 -30.94
N GLY A 426 36.09 5.69 -30.81
CA GLY A 426 35.76 7.03 -30.28
C GLY A 426 35.80 7.12 -28.75
N ASP A 427 35.04 6.25 -28.08
CA ASP A 427 34.96 6.22 -26.61
C ASP A 427 36.21 5.63 -25.95
N ARG A 428 36.94 4.78 -26.68
CA ARG A 428 38.17 4.14 -26.19
C ARG A 428 39.24 5.14 -25.80
N ALA A 429 39.43 6.22 -26.56
CA ALA A 429 40.48 7.21 -26.25
C ALA A 429 40.16 8.08 -25.02
N ALA A 430 38.88 8.26 -24.69
CA ALA A 430 38.46 8.99 -23.48
C ALA A 430 38.51 8.07 -22.26
N VAL A 431 38.01 6.84 -22.40
CA VAL A 431 38.08 5.81 -21.36
C VAL A 431 39.53 5.42 -21.07
N ASP A 432 40.39 5.24 -22.08
CA ASP A 432 41.81 4.92 -21.90
C ASP A 432 42.60 6.10 -21.32
N ARG A 433 42.20 7.35 -21.59
CA ARG A 433 42.78 8.54 -20.92
C ARG A 433 42.38 8.64 -19.46
N LEU A 434 41.10 8.49 -19.14
CA LEU A 434 40.62 8.43 -17.75
C LEU A 434 41.29 7.27 -17.01
N ARG A 435 41.40 6.10 -17.66
CA ARG A 435 42.08 4.90 -17.17
C ARG A 435 43.56 5.16 -16.88
N ALA A 436 44.27 5.78 -17.82
CA ALA A 436 45.69 6.09 -17.67
C ALA A 436 45.93 7.11 -16.55
N ASP A 437 45.10 8.16 -16.45
CA ASP A 437 45.26 9.20 -15.43
C ASP A 437 44.83 8.75 -14.03
N VAL A 438 43.76 7.95 -13.93
CA VAL A 438 43.35 7.34 -12.66
C VAL A 438 44.42 6.36 -12.20
N ALA A 439 44.89 5.44 -13.06
CA ALA A 439 45.91 4.47 -12.68
C ALA A 439 47.25 5.12 -12.31
N ARG A 440 47.77 6.07 -13.11
CA ARG A 440 49.07 6.72 -12.85
C ARG A 440 49.07 7.47 -11.51
N ARG A 441 47.99 8.22 -11.24
CA ARG A 441 47.93 9.09 -10.06
C ARG A 441 47.54 8.34 -8.79
N PHE A 442 46.71 7.30 -8.90
CA PHE A 442 46.38 6.44 -7.76
C PHE A 442 47.59 5.62 -7.27
N ILE A 443 48.44 5.17 -8.20
CA ILE A 443 49.71 4.51 -7.88
C ILE A 443 50.70 5.50 -7.24
N GLN A 444 50.79 6.74 -7.74
CA GLN A 444 51.65 7.79 -7.17
C GLN A 444 51.24 8.17 -5.74
N ASP A 445 49.95 8.32 -5.45
CA ASP A 445 49.45 8.68 -4.12
C ASP A 445 49.55 7.52 -3.11
N SER A 446 49.47 6.27 -3.59
CA SER A 446 49.65 5.06 -2.75
C SER A 446 51.12 4.81 -2.41
N ALA A 447 52.05 5.34 -3.20
CA ALA A 447 53.50 5.22 -3.03
C ALA A 447 54.14 6.39 -2.26
N ALA A 448 53.38 7.45 -1.96
CA ALA A 448 53.89 8.58 -1.20
C ALA A 448 54.21 8.17 0.26
N PRO A 449 55.42 8.46 0.79
CA PRO A 449 55.78 8.11 2.15
C PRO A 449 54.86 8.82 3.14
N ARG A 450 54.25 8.05 4.06
CA ARG A 450 53.42 8.61 5.12
C ARG A 450 54.24 9.61 5.94
N PRO A 451 53.68 10.80 6.26
CA PRO A 451 54.38 11.74 7.13
C PRO A 451 54.67 11.08 8.47
N ARG A 452 55.94 11.10 8.90
CA ARG A 452 56.37 10.60 10.21
C ARG A 452 55.58 11.36 11.29
N ARG A 453 54.92 10.61 12.19
CA ARG A 453 54.29 11.19 13.38
C ARG A 453 55.34 11.96 14.18
N PRO A 454 55.05 13.19 14.64
CA PRO A 454 55.93 13.87 15.59
C PRO A 454 55.97 13.07 16.89
N SER A 455 57.18 12.73 17.35
CA SER A 455 57.41 12.16 18.66
C SER A 455 57.18 13.23 19.73
N ALA A 456 56.15 13.06 20.56
CA ALA A 456 55.94 13.85 21.77
C ALA A 456 56.29 12.99 22.99
N ARG A 457 57.45 13.30 23.58
CA ARG A 457 57.85 13.20 25.00
C ARG A 457 58.08 14.67 25.39
N ASP A 458 57.74 15.24 26.53
CA ASP A 458 57.31 14.77 27.85
C ASP A 458 56.37 15.86 28.41
N ASP A 459 55.31 15.46 29.12
CA ASP A 459 54.94 16.09 30.41
C ASP A 459 53.86 15.24 31.09
N ASP A 460 54.28 14.68 32.21
CA ASP A 460 53.52 13.82 33.10
C ASP A 460 52.45 14.62 33.87
N ARG A 461 51.22 14.10 33.89
CA ARG A 461 50.34 14.14 35.07
C ARG A 461 49.36 12.97 35.05
N GLU A 462 49.70 11.99 35.89
CA GLU A 462 48.87 11.07 36.67
C GLU A 462 47.50 10.60 36.13
N MET A 463 47.51 9.31 35.79
CA MET A 463 46.47 8.29 35.56
C MET A 463 45.60 7.99 36.82
N PRO A 464 44.44 7.25 36.77
CA PRO A 464 44.40 5.84 36.29
C PRO A 464 43.10 5.18 35.73
N ASN A 465 43.39 4.08 35.00
CA ASN A 465 42.67 2.81 34.77
C ASN A 465 41.39 2.78 33.90
N ASP A 466 41.12 1.76 33.07
CA ASP A 466 41.86 0.65 32.43
C ASP A 466 40.85 0.00 31.45
N ALA A 467 41.16 -0.10 30.17
CA ALA A 467 41.66 -1.29 29.48
C ALA A 467 40.59 -2.36 29.15
N TRP A 468 40.16 -2.39 27.88
CA TRP A 468 39.77 -3.62 27.17
C TRP A 468 39.92 -3.40 25.65
N PHE A 469 40.31 -4.46 24.94
CA PHE A 469 40.52 -4.59 23.48
C PHE A 469 41.90 -4.22 22.91
N ASP A 470 42.89 -5.07 23.21
CA ASP A 470 43.92 -5.47 22.25
C ASP A 470 44.09 -6.99 22.32
N SER A 471 43.47 -7.70 21.38
CA SER A 471 43.83 -9.06 20.95
C SER A 471 42.84 -9.47 19.86
N TRP A 472 43.26 -9.36 18.59
CA TRP A 472 42.96 -10.29 17.50
C TRP A 472 43.47 -9.74 16.16
N VAL A 473 44.81 -9.79 16.02
CA VAL A 473 45.46 -9.88 14.71
C VAL A 473 46.49 -10.99 14.84
N SER A 474 46.19 -12.17 14.29
CA SER A 474 47.17 -13.04 13.65
C SER A 474 46.48 -14.19 12.93
N ASN A 475 46.94 -14.39 11.70
CA ASN A 475 46.89 -15.61 10.89
C ASN A 475 45.66 -15.84 9.98
N ASP A 476 45.82 -15.34 8.75
CA ASP A 476 45.61 -16.14 7.53
C ASP A 476 46.35 -17.49 7.62
N PRO A 477 45.83 -18.60 7.07
CA PRO A 477 46.06 -18.87 5.64
C PRO A 477 44.90 -19.53 4.87
N ASP A 478 44.63 -19.00 3.68
CA ASP A 478 44.74 -19.63 2.34
C ASP A 478 44.22 -21.08 2.04
N PHE A 479 43.51 -21.16 0.91
CA PHE A 479 43.25 -22.28 -0.05
C PHE A 479 42.20 -23.39 0.22
N GLY A 480 41.27 -23.53 -0.75
CA GLY A 480 40.59 -24.80 -1.08
C GLY A 480 39.23 -24.65 -1.79
N ASP A 481 39.16 -25.08 -3.06
CA ASP A 481 37.97 -25.20 -3.93
C ASP A 481 36.74 -25.89 -3.29
N PRO A 482 35.51 -25.60 -3.74
CA PRO A 482 34.36 -26.48 -3.50
C PRO A 482 34.10 -27.39 -4.70
N ASP A 483 34.41 -28.68 -4.52
CA ASP A 483 33.81 -29.75 -5.31
C ASP A 483 32.41 -30.13 -4.78
N LEU A 484 31.63 -30.65 -5.72
CA LEU A 484 30.22 -31.04 -5.67
C LEU A 484 29.97 -32.35 -4.89
N ASP A 485 28.68 -32.68 -4.81
CA ASP A 485 28.02 -33.84 -4.20
C ASP A 485 27.82 -33.73 -2.67
N GLY A 486 26.67 -33.98 -2.07
CA GLY A 486 25.51 -34.79 -2.46
C GLY A 486 25.10 -35.57 -1.20
N GLY A 487 23.80 -35.80 -0.98
CA GLY A 487 23.36 -36.84 -0.05
C GLY A 487 22.52 -36.42 1.15
N PHE A 488 21.23 -36.75 1.04
CA PHE A 488 20.30 -37.29 2.03
C PHE A 488 20.77 -37.48 3.49
N GLY A 489 19.85 -37.13 4.41
CA GLY A 489 19.88 -37.63 5.79
C GLY A 489 18.61 -37.31 6.56
N HIS A 490 17.73 -38.31 6.69
CA HIS A 490 16.66 -38.40 7.68
C HIS A 490 17.15 -38.06 9.11
N HIS A 491 16.32 -37.41 9.92
CA HIS A 491 16.19 -37.79 11.33
C HIS A 491 14.83 -37.42 11.93
N ASP A 492 14.30 -38.40 12.64
CA ASP A 492 13.10 -38.41 13.49
C ASP A 492 13.16 -37.44 14.68
N ARG A 493 11.94 -37.02 15.08
CA ARG A 493 11.38 -36.75 16.44
C ARG A 493 12.30 -36.92 17.67
N PRO A 494 12.06 -36.20 18.81
CA PRO A 494 10.77 -36.27 19.51
C PRO A 494 10.29 -35.07 20.34
N ASP A 495 9.07 -35.26 20.85
CA ASP A 495 8.26 -34.48 21.80
C ASP A 495 8.99 -33.96 23.04
N GLN A 496 8.59 -32.77 23.53
CA GLN A 496 8.60 -32.43 24.97
C GLN A 496 7.47 -31.47 25.36
N HIS A 497 6.71 -31.89 26.39
CA HIS A 497 6.11 -31.17 27.53
C HIS A 497 5.81 -29.66 27.41
N GLY A 498 4.62 -29.14 27.74
CA GLY A 498 3.88 -29.38 28.98
C GLY A 498 4.27 -28.32 30.03
N GLY A 499 3.54 -27.21 30.12
CA GLY A 499 3.82 -26.12 31.06
C GLY A 499 2.55 -25.35 31.45
N SER A 500 1.89 -25.79 32.51
CA SER A 500 0.80 -25.10 33.21
C SER A 500 1.36 -24.06 34.18
N GLY A 501 1.00 -22.79 33.98
CA GLY A 501 1.28 -21.70 34.93
C GLY A 501 0.07 -21.41 35.82
N HIS A 502 0.15 -21.79 37.10
CA HIS A 502 -0.66 -21.24 38.18
C HIS A 502 -0.09 -19.88 38.60
N HIS A 503 -0.96 -18.87 38.71
CA HIS A 503 -0.70 -17.72 39.56
C HIS A 503 -1.89 -17.50 40.50
N ASP A 504 -1.61 -17.79 41.76
CA ASP A 504 -2.37 -17.40 42.94
C ASP A 504 -1.84 -16.07 43.47
N GLY A 505 -2.72 -15.28 44.08
CA GLY A 505 -2.36 -14.32 45.12
C GLY A 505 -2.43 -12.84 44.75
N SER A 506 -3.49 -12.15 45.21
CA SER A 506 -3.33 -10.94 46.03
C SER A 506 -4.66 -10.51 46.67
N ASP A 507 -4.68 -10.67 47.99
CA ASP A 507 -5.12 -9.73 49.03
C ASP A 507 -6.48 -9.02 48.98
N PHE A 508 -7.32 -9.47 49.92
CA PHE A 508 -8.43 -8.74 50.53
C PHE A 508 -7.91 -7.63 51.47
N GLY A 509 -8.42 -6.41 51.27
CA GLY A 509 -8.36 -5.34 52.25
C GLY A 509 -9.75 -4.99 52.73
N ASP A 510 -10.06 -5.37 53.97
CA ASP A 510 -11.19 -4.88 54.76
C ASP A 510 -11.05 -3.38 55.01
N LEU A 511 -12.13 -2.62 54.83
CA LEU A 511 -12.30 -1.33 55.50
C LEU A 511 -13.73 -1.12 55.99
N ASP A 512 -13.74 -0.48 57.13
CA ASP A 512 -14.68 -0.56 58.24
C ASP A 512 -15.94 0.29 58.08
N ARG A 513 -16.92 -0.03 58.94
CA ARG A 513 -18.16 0.71 59.17
C ARG A 513 -17.93 1.97 60.01
N GLY A 514 -18.71 3.02 59.73
CA GLY A 514 -19.02 4.09 60.70
C GLY A 514 -19.79 5.26 60.07
N GLY A 515 -21.09 5.37 60.35
CA GLY A 515 -21.94 6.55 60.04
C GLY A 515 -21.76 7.68 61.08
N PRO A 516 -22.76 8.53 61.38
CA PRO A 516 -24.01 8.84 60.67
C PRO A 516 -24.26 10.35 60.44
N ASP A 517 -25.17 10.69 59.52
CA ASP A 517 -26.33 11.58 59.69
C ASP A 517 -27.29 11.41 58.49
#